data_AF-A0A847AHP5-F1
#
_entry.id   AF-A0A847AHP5-F1
#
_cell.length_a   1.000
_cell.length_b   1.000
_cell.length_c   1.000
_cell.angle_alpha   90.00
_cell.angle_beta   90.00
_cell.angle_gamma   90.00
#
_symmetry.space_group_name_H-M   'P 1'
#
loop_
_entity.id
_entity.type
_entity.pdbx_description
1 polymer ?
#
loop_
_entity_poly.entity_id
_entity_poly.type
_entity_poly.pdbx_seq_one_letter_code
_entity_poly.pdbx_strand_id
1 'polypeptide(L)'
;MGTQHKNTKAAVLVGLLIALLSFAIFSIGVGVLLGTPLLPGNYLAMAILGLLIGSVAFLFLFFKLYYAFGSFMAGFVVGSILMLSTFWKGVAGWEDLIGLLSFLMFLAIGLGAGLLAQLIVFLVKKSRKT
;
A
#
# COMPACT_ATOMS: atom_id res chain seq x y z
N MET A 1 20.96 -14.17 -20.46
CA MET A 1 19.48 -14.11 -20.47
C MET A 1 18.79 -14.48 -19.14
N GLY A 2 19.51 -14.85 -18.06
CA GLY A 2 18.90 -15.30 -16.79
C GLY A 2 18.56 -14.23 -15.74
N THR A 3 18.95 -12.97 -15.92
CA THR A 3 18.81 -11.91 -14.89
C THR A 3 17.47 -11.18 -14.90
N GLN A 4 16.79 -11.13 -16.06
CA GLN A 4 15.45 -10.53 -16.20
C GLN A 4 14.39 -11.35 -15.45
N HIS A 5 14.42 -12.68 -15.60
CA HIS A 5 13.39 -13.59 -15.07
C HIS A 5 13.39 -13.68 -13.53
N LYS A 6 14.55 -13.48 -12.88
CA LYS A 6 14.69 -13.52 -11.42
C LYS A 6 14.04 -12.31 -10.75
N ASN A 7 14.16 -11.13 -11.35
CA ASN A 7 13.56 -9.89 -10.82
C ASN A 7 12.03 -9.89 -10.96
N THR A 8 11.48 -10.45 -12.04
CA THR A 8 10.02 -10.56 -12.20
C THR A 8 9.41 -11.47 -11.13
N LYS A 9 10.03 -12.62 -10.84
CA LYS A 9 9.55 -13.53 -9.78
C LYS A 9 9.56 -12.85 -8.42
N ALA A 10 10.61 -12.09 -8.11
CA ALA A 10 10.69 -11.32 -6.86
C ALA A 10 9.61 -10.23 -6.78
N ALA A 11 9.38 -9.49 -7.87
CA ALA A 11 8.33 -8.47 -7.91
C ALA A 11 6.94 -9.08 -7.71
N VAL A 12 6.63 -10.19 -8.38
CA VAL A 12 5.34 -10.90 -8.23
C VAL A 12 5.17 -11.37 -6.79
N LEU A 13 6.21 -11.98 -6.20
CA LEU A 13 6.17 -12.45 -4.82
C LEU A 13 5.91 -11.30 -3.85
N VAL A 14 6.61 -10.17 -3.99
CA VAL A 14 6.43 -9.01 -3.12
C VAL A 14 5.04 -8.40 -3.28
N GLY A 15 4.55 -8.24 -4.52
CA GLY A 15 3.21 -7.73 -4.77
C GLY A 15 2.12 -8.62 -4.15
N LEU A 16 2.27 -9.95 -4.28
CA LEU A 16 1.35 -10.91 -3.66
C LEU A 16 1.41 -10.87 -2.13
N LEU A 17 2.61 -10.78 -1.55
CA LEU A 17 2.78 -10.64 -0.10
C LEU A 17 2.13 -9.36 0.43
N ILE A 18 2.29 -8.23 -0.27
CA ILE A 18 1.67 -6.96 0.10
C ILE A 18 0.14 -7.02 -0.05
N ALA A 19 -0.37 -7.71 -1.08
CA ALA A 19 -1.81 -7.92 -1.23
C ALA A 19 -2.40 -8.73 -0.08
N LEU A 20 -1.76 -9.85 0.28
CA LEU A 20 -2.17 -10.70 1.40
C LEU A 20 -2.06 -9.96 2.74
N LEU A 21 -0.97 -9.20 2.94
CA LEU A 21 -0.78 -8.40 4.14
C LEU A 21 -1.84 -7.31 4.26
N SER A 22 -2.15 -6.62 3.16
CA SER A 22 -3.22 -5.61 3.13
C SER A 22 -4.56 -6.24 3.49
N PHE A 23 -4.91 -7.36 2.86
CA PHE A 23 -6.12 -8.11 3.17
C PHE A 23 -6.19 -8.49 4.65
N ALA A 24 -5.11 -8.99 5.23
CA ALA A 24 -5.04 -9.35 6.64
C ALA A 24 -5.23 -8.13 7.56
N ILE A 25 -4.57 -7.00 7.27
CA ILE A 25 -4.69 -5.76 8.03
C ILE A 25 -6.14 -5.26 8.03
N PHE A 26 -6.80 -5.25 6.86
CA PHE A 26 -8.20 -4.82 6.76
C PHE A 26 -9.17 -5.80 7.43
N SER A 27 -8.94 -7.11 7.29
CA SER A 27 -9.77 -8.13 7.94
C SER A 27 -9.70 -8.02 9.47
N ILE A 28 -8.50 -7.80 10.01
CA ILE A 28 -8.30 -7.57 11.45
C ILE A 28 -8.91 -6.23 11.87
N GLY A 29 -8.64 -5.16 11.14
CA GLY A 29 -9.15 -3.82 11.48
C GLY A 29 -10.67 -3.77 11.51
N VAL A 30 -11.33 -4.25 10.46
CA VAL A 30 -12.78 -4.16 10.31
C VAL A 30 -13.50 -5.26 11.07
N GLY A 31 -13.01 -6.50 11.02
CA GLY A 31 -13.68 -7.63 11.66
C GLY A 31 -13.46 -7.71 13.16
N VAL A 32 -12.22 -7.45 13.61
CA VAL A 32 -11.86 -7.62 15.02
C VAL A 32 -11.96 -6.30 15.77
N LEU A 33 -11.36 -5.22 15.26
CA LEU A 33 -11.30 -3.96 16.02
C LEU A 33 -12.61 -3.18 15.97
N LEU A 34 -13.24 -3.07 14.80
CA LEU A 34 -14.55 -2.40 14.67
C LEU A 34 -15.73 -3.29 15.09
N GLY A 35 -15.49 -4.60 15.33
CA GLY A 35 -16.54 -5.54 15.73
C GLY A 35 -17.66 -5.72 14.70
N THR A 36 -17.40 -5.33 13.44
CA THR A 36 -18.43 -5.39 12.39
C THR A 36 -18.56 -6.81 11.85
N PRO A 37 -19.80 -7.30 11.63
CA PRO A 37 -20.00 -8.61 11.03
C PRO A 37 -19.45 -8.61 9.59
N LEU A 38 -18.46 -9.47 9.34
CA LEU A 38 -17.85 -9.62 8.02
C LEU A 38 -18.77 -10.44 7.10
N LEU A 39 -19.56 -9.73 6.30
CA LEU A 39 -20.34 -10.34 5.23
C LEU A 39 -19.42 -10.74 4.05
N PRO A 40 -19.83 -11.68 3.18
CA PRO A 40 -19.05 -12.07 1.99
C PRO A 40 -18.62 -10.89 1.11
N GLY A 41 -19.47 -9.85 1.02
CA GLY A 41 -19.15 -8.62 0.29
C GLY A 41 -17.95 -7.85 0.88
N ASN A 42 -17.78 -7.87 2.21
CA ASN A 42 -16.68 -7.20 2.89
C ASN A 42 -15.35 -7.88 2.59
N TYR A 43 -15.32 -9.22 2.64
CA TYR A 43 -14.14 -9.99 2.26
C TYR A 43 -13.73 -9.73 0.81
N LEU A 44 -14.70 -9.67 -0.11
CA LEU A 44 -14.43 -9.36 -1.51
C LEU A 44 -13.84 -7.94 -1.67
N ALA A 45 -14.42 -6.94 -1.01
CA ALA A 45 -13.92 -5.57 -1.05
C ALA A 45 -12.47 -5.46 -0.52
N MET A 46 -12.18 -6.12 0.61
CA MET A 46 -10.83 -6.17 1.19
C MET A 46 -9.84 -6.89 0.28
N ALA A 47 -10.27 -7.96 -0.39
CA ALA A 47 -9.42 -8.70 -1.33
C ALA A 47 -9.08 -7.85 -2.56
N ILE A 48 -10.08 -7.14 -3.12
CA ILE A 48 -9.87 -6.22 -4.24
C ILE A 48 -8.93 -5.10 -3.83
N LEU A 49 -9.14 -4.48 -2.67
CA LEU A 49 -8.28 -3.41 -2.17
C LEU A 49 -6.84 -3.90 -1.95
N GLY A 50 -6.67 -5.08 -1.35
CA GLY A 50 -5.36 -5.69 -1.18
C GLY A 50 -4.67 -5.96 -2.52
N LEU A 51 -5.39 -6.51 -3.49
CA LEU A 51 -4.85 -6.72 -4.84
C LEU A 51 -4.44 -5.42 -5.53
N LEU A 52 -5.20 -4.32 -5.37
CA LEU A 52 -4.82 -3.02 -5.92
C LEU A 52 -3.50 -2.53 -5.31
N ILE A 53 -3.38 -2.54 -3.97
CA ILE A 53 -2.17 -2.12 -3.26
C ILE A 53 -0.98 -3.00 -3.66
N GLY A 54 -1.17 -4.32 -3.69
CA GLY A 54 -0.14 -5.27 -4.12
C GLY A 54 0.27 -5.11 -5.58
N SER A 55 -0.67 -4.77 -6.46
CA SER A 55 -0.39 -4.49 -7.87
C SER A 55 0.46 -3.23 -8.04
N VAL A 56 0.17 -2.16 -7.29
CA VAL A 56 1.01 -0.94 -7.29
C VAL A 56 2.44 -1.26 -6.83
N ALA A 57 2.59 -2.03 -5.75
CA ALA A 57 3.89 -2.47 -5.27
C ALA A 57 4.64 -3.33 -6.30
N PHE A 58 3.94 -4.26 -6.95
CA PHE A 58 4.47 -5.06 -8.05
C PHE A 58 4.99 -4.18 -9.18
N LEU A 59 4.20 -3.21 -9.64
CA LEU A 59 4.57 -2.31 -10.74
C LEU A 59 5.84 -1.53 -10.41
N PHE A 60 5.97 -1.01 -9.18
CA PHE A 60 7.18 -0.28 -8.81
C PHE A 60 8.44 -1.15 -8.84
N LEU A 61 8.38 -2.39 -8.34
CA LEU A 61 9.53 -3.29 -8.41
C LEU A 61 9.80 -3.81 -9.82
N PHE A 62 8.75 -4.08 -10.61
CA PHE A 62 8.87 -4.51 -12.00
C PHE A 62 9.58 -3.47 -12.86
N PHE A 63 9.22 -2.18 -12.71
CA PHE A 63 9.86 -1.06 -13.40
C PHE A 63 11.12 -0.52 -12.69
N LYS A 64 11.57 -1.16 -11.60
CA LYS A 64 12.76 -0.74 -10.81
C LYS A 64 12.67 0.69 -10.27
N LEU A 65 11.47 1.15 -9.93
CA LEU A 65 11.18 2.46 -9.36
C LEU A 65 11.36 2.43 -7.83
N TYR A 66 12.58 2.15 -7.38
CA TYR A 66 12.86 1.87 -5.96
C TYR A 66 12.54 3.05 -5.02
N TYR A 67 12.71 4.30 -5.48
CA TYR A 67 12.38 5.49 -4.68
C TYR A 67 10.87 5.62 -4.49
N ALA A 68 10.10 5.38 -5.56
CA ALA A 68 8.65 5.38 -5.49
C ALA A 68 8.13 4.24 -4.61
N PHE A 69 8.72 3.04 -4.74
CA PHE A 69 8.39 1.89 -3.89
C PHE A 69 8.62 2.20 -2.40
N GLY A 70 9.78 2.76 -2.04
CA GLY A 70 10.10 3.07 -0.64
C GLY A 70 9.11 4.06 -0.01
N SER A 71 8.79 5.14 -0.71
CA SER A 71 7.81 6.14 -0.24
C SER A 71 6.40 5.56 -0.15
N PHE A 72 5.98 4.77 -1.14
CA PHE A 72 4.68 4.07 -1.11
C PHE A 72 4.57 3.13 0.08
N MET A 73 5.61 2.33 0.35
CA MET A 73 5.64 1.43 1.50
C MET A 73 5.63 2.17 2.83
N ALA A 74 6.31 3.32 2.93
CA ALA A 74 6.24 4.16 4.12
C ALA A 74 4.81 4.68 4.35
N GLY A 75 4.14 5.17 3.30
CA GLY A 75 2.73 5.59 3.37
C GLY A 75 1.79 4.45 3.75
N PHE A 76 2.00 3.26 3.18
CA PHE A 76 1.25 2.05 3.53
C PHE A 76 1.41 1.70 5.02
N VAL A 77 2.63 1.61 5.53
CA VAL A 77 2.89 1.24 6.93
C VAL A 77 2.33 2.29 7.89
N VAL A 78 2.62 3.57 7.66
CA VAL A 78 2.13 4.66 8.53
C VAL A 78 0.60 4.73 8.50
N GLY A 79 -0.01 4.64 7.31
CA GLY A 79 -1.45 4.63 7.15
C GLY A 79 -2.10 3.44 7.86
N SER A 80 -1.51 2.24 7.77
CA SER A 80 -2.03 1.05 8.46
C SER A 80 -1.97 1.19 9.97
N ILE A 81 -0.86 1.72 10.51
CA ILE A 81 -0.72 1.95 11.95
C ILE A 81 -1.76 2.96 12.45
N LEU A 82 -1.96 4.05 11.73
CA LEU A 82 -2.94 5.08 12.11
C LEU A 82 -4.38 4.60 12.01
N MET A 83 -4.71 3.81 10.98
CA MET A 83 -6.03 3.18 10.84
C MET A 83 -6.32 2.27 12.03
N LEU A 84 -5.43 1.31 12.30
CA LEU A 84 -5.60 0.36 13.40
C LEU A 84 -5.65 1.07 14.76
N SER A 85 -4.83 2.10 14.97
CA SER A 85 -4.88 2.91 16.19
C SER A 85 -6.20 3.67 16.34
N THR A 86 -6.79 4.16 15.24
CA THR A 86 -8.07 4.85 15.27
C THR A 86 -9.20 3.89 15.61
N PHE A 87 -9.21 2.71 14.98
CA PHE A 87 -10.19 1.66 15.27
C PHE A 87 -10.11 1.22 16.73
N TRP A 88 -8.91 1.08 17.28
CA TRP A 88 -8.70 0.71 18.68
C TRP A 88 -9.23 1.75 19.68
N LYS A 89 -9.10 3.04 19.36
CA LYS A 89 -9.46 4.13 20.27
C LYS A 89 -10.97 4.37 20.37
N GLY A 90 -11.78 3.81 19.46
CA GLY A 90 -13.25 3.88 19.53
C GLY A 90 -13.79 5.32 19.58
N VAL A 91 -13.45 6.12 18.56
CA VAL A 91 -13.79 7.55 18.52
C VAL A 91 -15.26 7.76 18.16
N ALA A 92 -16.15 7.67 19.15
CA ALA A 92 -17.53 8.20 19.15
C ALA A 92 -18.36 7.92 17.86
N GLY A 93 -18.18 6.75 17.23
CA GLY A 93 -18.96 6.30 16.06
C GLY A 93 -18.41 6.75 14.70
N TRP A 94 -17.27 7.45 14.67
CA TRP A 94 -16.59 7.87 13.43
C TRP A 94 -15.28 7.13 13.17
N GLU A 95 -14.93 6.17 14.03
CA GLU A 95 -13.67 5.44 13.98
C GLU A 95 -13.42 4.75 12.64
N ASP A 96 -14.45 4.15 12.03
CA ASP A 96 -14.34 3.47 10.74
C ASP A 96 -13.92 4.45 9.63
N LEU A 97 -14.68 5.54 9.48
CA LEU A 97 -14.42 6.53 8.45
C LEU A 97 -13.07 7.22 8.65
N ILE A 98 -12.76 7.65 9.87
CA ILE A 98 -11.50 8.36 10.17
C ILE A 98 -10.32 7.41 9.96
N GLY A 99 -10.42 6.15 10.40
CA GLY A 99 -9.35 5.18 10.23
C GLY A 99 -9.09 4.87 8.75
N LEU A 100 -10.14 4.59 7.98
CA LEU A 100 -10.02 4.32 6.55
C LEU A 100 -9.50 5.53 5.78
N LEU A 101 -10.00 6.73 6.08
CA LEU A 101 -9.55 7.95 5.42
C LEU A 101 -8.08 8.25 5.74
N SER A 102 -7.65 8.02 6.98
CA SER A 102 -6.26 8.15 7.39
C SER A 102 -5.37 7.20 6.59
N PHE A 103 -5.76 5.93 6.44
CA PHE A 103 -5.03 4.98 5.61
C PHE A 103 -4.89 5.47 4.16
N LEU A 104 -6.01 5.85 3.53
CA LEU A 104 -6.02 6.30 2.14
C LEU A 104 -5.20 7.58 1.94
N MET A 105 -5.27 8.53 2.86
CA MET A 105 -4.48 9.76 2.81
C MET A 105 -2.98 9.48 2.85
N PHE A 106 -2.51 8.69 3.82
CA PHE A 106 -1.09 8.38 3.94
C PHE A 106 -0.59 7.51 2.77
N LEU A 107 -1.43 6.61 2.26
CA LEU A 107 -1.12 5.84 1.06
C LEU A 107 -0.99 6.74 -0.17
N ALA A 108 -1.92 7.69 -0.35
CA ALA A 108 -1.90 8.64 -1.47
C ALA A 108 -0.70 9.60 -1.37
N ILE A 109 -0.39 10.11 -0.17
CA ILE A 109 0.80 10.94 0.07
C ILE A 109 2.07 10.14 -0.25
N GLY A 110 2.19 8.91 0.26
CA GLY A 110 3.33 8.03 -0.01
C GLY A 110 3.50 7.75 -1.51
N LEU A 111 2.40 7.50 -2.22
CA LEU A 111 2.40 7.31 -3.66
C LEU A 111 2.84 8.58 -4.42
N GLY A 112 2.21 9.72 -4.12
CA GLY A 112 2.50 11.00 -4.77
C GLY A 112 3.92 11.47 -4.53
N ALA A 113 4.37 11.48 -3.27
CA ALA A 113 5.74 11.83 -2.91
C ALA A 113 6.76 10.88 -3.56
N GLY A 114 6.45 9.59 -3.65
CA GLY A 114 7.29 8.59 -4.28
C GLY A 114 7.47 8.82 -5.77
N LEU A 115 6.37 9.09 -6.49
CA LEU A 115 6.40 9.41 -7.91
C LEU A 115 7.14 10.73 -8.19
N LEU A 116 6.93 11.76 -7.36
CA LEU A 116 7.65 13.02 -7.46
C LEU A 116 9.16 12.84 -7.23
N ALA A 117 9.55 12.11 -6.18
CA ALA A 117 10.96 11.81 -5.91
C ALA A 117 11.61 11.04 -7.08
N GLN A 118 10.90 10.04 -7.61
CA GLN A 118 11.35 9.26 -8.76
C GLN A 118 11.53 10.13 -10.01
N LEU A 119 10.60 11.08 -10.26
CA LEU A 119 10.67 12.02 -11.38
C LEU A 119 11.87 12.97 -11.25
N ILE A 120 12.09 13.54 -10.05
CA ILE A 120 13.23 14.43 -9.78
C ILE A 120 14.56 13.70 -10.04
N VAL A 121 14.71 12.48 -9.51
CA VAL A 121 15.92 11.68 -9.73
C VAL A 121 16.13 11.37 -11.21
N PHE A 122 15.06 11.10 -11.95
CA PHE A 122 15.15 10.87 -13.39
C PHE A 122 15.63 12.12 -14.15
N LEU A 123 15.08 13.29 -13.85
CA LEU A 123 15.47 14.56 -14.49
C LEU A 123 16.92 14.94 -14.20
N VAL A 124 17.37 14.82 -12.94
CA VAL A 124 18.76 15.11 -12.55
C VAL A 124 19.76 14.16 -13.21
N LYS A 125 19.41 12.88 -13.35
CA LYS A 125 20.28 11.92 -14.06
C LYS A 125 20.33 12.19 -15.57
N LYS A 126 19.24 12.67 -16.16
CA LYS A 126 19.17 13.05 -17.57
C LYS A 126 20.02 14.29 -17.86
N SER A 127 19.95 15.30 -17.01
CA SER A 127 20.72 16.54 -17.18
C SER A 127 22.22 16.38 -16.99
N ARG A 128 22.68 15.43 -16.15
CA ARG A 128 24.11 15.12 -15.97
C ARG A 128 24.72 14.24 -17.06
N LYS A 129 23.89 13.62 -17.90
CA LYS A 129 24.32 12.78 -19.03
C LYS A 129 24.33 13.53 -20.36
N THR A 130 23.83 14.75 -20.37
CA THR A 130 23.91 15.69 -21.50
C THR A 130 25.06 16.63 -21.23
#